data_AF-A0A1Y4JJ38-F1
#
_entry.id   AF-A0A1Y4JJ38-F1
#
_cell.length_a   1.000
_cell.length_b   1.000
_cell.length_c   1.000
_cell.angle_alpha   90.00
_cell.angle_beta   90.00
_cell.angle_gamma   90.00
#
_symmetry.space_group_name_H-M   'P 1'
#
loop_
_entity.id
_entity.type
_entity.pdbx_description
1 polymer ?
#
loop_
_entity_poly.entity_id
_entity_poly.type
_entity_poly.pdbx_seq_one_letter_code
_entity_poly.pdbx_strand_id
1 'polypeptide(L)'
;MRIHYFYKKDYRKGFYDLTIVAWLEEKTISRQGDARLSFKELERLDIFISKSPDFQAHRINHSFGKNSCIGHSAYTCKKLVEDMGKWGLKPIDRRNYERFRKVALALYYEQSLIDFSSFKGKQTYTIRTIIGD
;
A
#
# COMPACT_ATOMS: atom_id res chain seq x y z
N MET A 1 -16.18 -16.78 -8.08
CA MET A 1 -15.42 -15.54 -7.79
C MET A 1 -13.95 -15.89 -7.68
N ARG A 2 -13.09 -15.21 -8.42
CA ARG A 2 -11.63 -15.40 -8.37
C ARG A 2 -11.00 -14.10 -7.89
N ILE A 3 -9.99 -14.20 -7.01
CA ILE A 3 -9.22 -13.05 -6.55
C ILE A 3 -7.82 -13.16 -7.13
N HIS A 4 -7.31 -12.04 -7.65
CA HIS A 4 -5.98 -11.90 -8.18
C HIS A 4 -5.15 -11.06 -7.21
N TYR A 5 -4.02 -11.59 -6.78
CA TYR A 5 -3.16 -10.93 -5.82
C TYR A 5 -1.87 -10.47 -6.49
N PHE A 6 -1.42 -9.29 -6.11
CA PHE A 6 -0.18 -8.71 -6.61
C PHE A 6 0.64 -8.12 -5.47
N TYR A 7 1.94 -8.02 -5.69
CA TYR A 7 2.85 -7.40 -4.75
C TYR A 7 3.98 -6.65 -5.47
N LYS A 8 4.50 -5.63 -4.82
CA LYS A 8 5.75 -4.96 -5.15
C LYS A 8 6.51 -4.81 -3.86
N LYS A 9 7.79 -5.19 -3.86
CA LYS A 9 8.66 -4.99 -2.71
C LYS A 9 10.00 -4.41 -3.14
N ASP A 10 10.49 -3.45 -2.41
CA ASP A 10 11.89 -3.04 -2.40
C ASP A 10 12.40 -3.14 -0.95
N TYR A 11 13.53 -3.82 -0.78
CA TYR A 11 14.14 -4.04 0.52
C TYR A 11 15.62 -3.74 0.44
N ARG A 12 16.07 -2.86 1.33
CA ARG A 12 17.48 -2.55 1.54
C ARG A 12 17.72 -2.42 3.05
N LYS A 13 18.97 -2.50 3.50
CA LYS A 13 19.28 -2.34 4.92
C LYS A 13 18.76 -0.98 5.42
N GLY A 14 17.86 -0.99 6.41
CA GLY A 14 17.21 0.22 6.93
C GLY A 14 16.01 0.73 6.11
N PHE A 15 15.57 0.00 5.09
CA PHE A 15 14.49 0.41 4.19
C PHE A 15 13.59 -0.77 3.81
N TYR A 16 12.29 -0.63 4.05
CA TYR A 16 11.27 -1.61 3.69
C TYR A 16 10.11 -0.90 3.00
N ASP A 17 9.90 -1.18 1.71
CA ASP A 17 8.78 -0.67 0.93
C ASP A 17 8.02 -1.84 0.31
N LEU A 18 6.79 -2.05 0.76
CA LEU A 18 5.91 -3.14 0.34
C LEU A 18 4.55 -2.58 -0.07
N THR A 19 4.14 -2.89 -1.30
CA THR A 19 2.74 -2.78 -1.74
C THR A 19 2.19 -4.18 -1.95
N ILE A 20 1.00 -4.45 -1.44
CA ILE A 20 0.18 -5.60 -1.85
C ILE A 20 -1.21 -5.12 -2.29
N VAL A 21 -1.77 -5.75 -3.32
CA VAL A 21 -3.09 -5.42 -3.87
C VAL A 21 -3.87 -6.69 -4.17
N ALA A 22 -5.17 -6.70 -3.87
CA ALA A 22 -6.09 -7.78 -4.20
C ALA A 22 -7.24 -7.27 -5.09
N TRP A 23 -7.48 -7.96 -6.20
CA TRP A 23 -8.53 -7.65 -7.18
C TRP A 23 -9.55 -8.77 -7.26
N LEU A 24 -10.83 -8.46 -7.08
CA LEU A 24 -11.94 -9.38 -7.34
C LEU A 24 -12.29 -9.38 -8.82
N GLU A 25 -12.27 -10.56 -9.44
CA GLU A 25 -12.78 -10.77 -10.79
C GLU A 25 -14.30 -10.96 -10.78
N GLU A 26 -14.98 -10.13 -11.57
CA GLU A 26 -16.41 -10.17 -11.81
C GLU A 26 -16.68 -10.31 -13.31
N LYS A 27 -17.73 -11.06 -13.68
CA LYS A 27 -18.23 -11.07 -15.05
C LYS A 27 -19.21 -9.93 -15.21
N THR A 28 -19.07 -9.17 -16.28
CA THR A 28 -19.96 -8.06 -16.63
C THR A 28 -20.36 -8.14 -18.11
N ILE A 29 -21.42 -7.42 -18.46
CA ILE A 29 -21.86 -7.26 -19.85
C ILE A 29 -21.59 -5.81 -20.24
N SER A 30 -20.91 -5.59 -21.36
CA SER A 30 -20.65 -4.26 -21.89
C SER A 30 -21.96 -3.58 -22.30
N ARG A 31 -21.95 -2.26 -22.50
CA ARG A 31 -23.12 -1.55 -23.06
C ARG A 31 -23.54 -2.05 -24.44
N GLN A 32 -22.65 -2.75 -25.13
CA GLN A 32 -22.88 -3.34 -26.46
C GLN A 32 -23.35 -4.81 -26.38
N GLY A 33 -23.52 -5.37 -25.18
CA GLY A 33 -23.97 -6.75 -24.97
C GLY A 33 -22.84 -7.79 -24.85
N ASP A 34 -21.57 -7.39 -24.92
CA ASP A 34 -20.46 -8.35 -24.87
C ASP A 34 -20.15 -8.78 -23.43
N ALA A 35 -19.97 -10.08 -23.22
CA ALA A 35 -19.42 -10.59 -21.97
C ALA A 35 -17.95 -10.17 -21.81
N ARG A 36 -17.62 -9.53 -20.68
CA ARG A 36 -16.26 -9.07 -20.33
C ARG A 36 -15.98 -9.31 -18.85
N LEU A 37 -14.71 -9.24 -18.47
CA LEU A 37 -14.34 -9.19 -17.05
C LEU A 37 -14.34 -7.75 -16.56
N SER A 38 -14.59 -7.59 -15.27
CA SER A 38 -14.38 -6.38 -14.48
C SER A 38 -13.54 -6.76 -13.27
N PHE A 39 -12.70 -5.83 -12.80
CA PHE A 39 -11.87 -6.05 -11.62
C PHE A 39 -12.10 -4.94 -10.60
N LYS A 40 -12.50 -5.34 -9.40
CA LYS A 40 -12.73 -4.44 -8.27
C LYS A 40 -11.62 -4.60 -7.24
N GLU A 41 -10.97 -3.52 -6.84
CA GLU A 41 -9.94 -3.57 -5.81
C GLU A 41 -10.61 -3.87 -4.47
N LEU A 42 -10.22 -4.98 -3.85
CA LEU A 42 -10.71 -5.36 -2.52
C LEU A 42 -9.89 -4.70 -1.44
N GLU A 43 -8.58 -4.69 -1.61
CA GLU A 43 -7.62 -4.20 -0.62
C GLU A 43 -6.36 -3.75 -1.34
N ARG A 44 -5.81 -2.63 -0.89
CA ARG A 44 -4.45 -2.21 -1.15
C ARG A 44 -3.80 -1.79 0.15
N LEU A 45 -2.63 -2.36 0.41
CA LEU A 45 -1.81 -2.04 1.57
C LEU A 45 -0.42 -1.64 1.09
N ASP A 46 -0.09 -0.36 1.29
CA ASP A 46 1.24 0.18 1.07
C ASP A 46 1.89 0.43 2.44
N ILE A 47 3.05 -0.16 2.69
CA ILE A 47 3.86 0.08 3.88
C ILE A 47 5.26 0.50 3.46
N PHE A 48 5.68 1.63 4.00
CA PHE A 48 7.01 2.17 3.88
C PHE A 48 7.58 2.39 5.27
N ILE A 49 8.74 1.80 5.54
CA ILE A 49 9.50 1.96 6.77
C ILE A 49 10.92 2.27 6.38
N SER A 50 11.40 3.45 6.77
CA SER A 50 12.78 3.87 6.63
C SER A 50 13.33 4.19 8.00
N LYS A 51 14.51 3.65 8.32
CA LYS A 51 15.23 3.90 9.56
C LYS A 51 16.71 4.12 9.25
N SER A 52 17.14 5.36 9.34
CA SER A 52 18.53 5.77 9.43
C SER A 52 18.85 6.25 10.85
N PRO A 53 20.12 6.45 11.22
CA PRO A 53 20.50 6.98 12.53
C PRO A 53 19.82 8.31 12.88
N ASP A 54 19.62 9.16 11.87
CA ASP A 54 19.15 10.54 12.05
C ASP A 54 17.71 10.76 11.55
N PHE A 55 17.10 9.75 10.92
CA PHE A 55 15.78 9.87 10.31
C PHE A 55 15.01 8.55 10.35
N GLN A 56 13.80 8.59 10.89
CA GLN A 56 12.86 7.49 10.86
C GLN A 56 11.56 7.96 10.19
N ALA A 57 11.09 7.23 9.19
CA ALA A 57 9.84 7.52 8.52
C ALA A 57 9.02 6.25 8.34
N HIS A 58 7.77 6.33 8.79
CA HIS A 58 6.78 5.28 8.60
C HIS A 58 5.61 5.85 7.85
N ARG A 59 5.21 5.19 6.77
CA ARG A 59 3.97 5.48 6.06
C ARG A 59 3.22 4.17 5.88
N ILE A 60 1.99 4.15 6.36
CA ILE A 60 1.02 3.12 6.06
C ILE A 60 -0.13 3.76 5.28
N ASN A 61 -0.53 3.12 4.19
CA ASN A 61 -1.78 3.40 3.51
C ASN A 61 -2.54 2.09 3.34
N HIS A 62 -3.77 2.04 3.84
CA HIS A 62 -4.61 0.86 3.80
C HIS A 62 -5.98 1.25 3.25
N SER A 63 -6.21 0.92 1.98
CA SER A 63 -7.43 1.29 1.27
C SER A 63 -8.27 0.06 0.88
N PHE A 64 -9.58 0.27 0.85
CA PHE A 64 -10.57 -0.73 0.44
C PHE A 64 -11.53 -0.10 -0.57
N GLY A 65 -11.84 -0.82 -1.66
CA GLY A 65 -12.83 -0.38 -2.63
C GLY A 65 -14.26 -0.75 -2.22
N LYS A 66 -15.17 0.24 -2.17
CA LYS A 66 -16.63 0.02 -2.07
C LYS A 66 -17.33 0.59 -3.29
N ASN A 67 -18.45 -0.01 -3.71
CA ASN A 67 -19.28 0.49 -4.84
C ASN A 67 -18.48 0.87 -6.09
N SER A 68 -17.46 0.08 -6.42
CA SER A 68 -16.57 0.31 -7.57
C SER A 68 -15.79 1.64 -7.55
N CYS A 69 -15.63 2.28 -6.38
CA CYS A 69 -14.82 3.51 -6.25
C CYS A 69 -13.33 3.29 -6.54
N ILE A 70 -12.88 2.03 -6.51
CA ILE A 70 -11.54 1.61 -6.89
C ILE A 70 -11.68 0.37 -7.80
N GLY A 71 -11.93 0.62 -9.08
CA GLY A 71 -12.07 -0.40 -10.12
C GLY A 71 -10.99 -0.27 -11.20
N HIS A 72 -10.62 -1.38 -11.83
CA HIS A 72 -9.68 -1.38 -12.95
C HIS A 72 -10.41 -1.43 -14.29
N SER A 73 -9.89 -0.72 -15.29
CA SER A 73 -10.42 -0.70 -16.66
C SER A 73 -10.10 -1.94 -17.49
N ALA A 74 -9.50 -2.98 -16.88
CA ALA A 74 -9.07 -4.16 -17.60
C ALA A 74 -10.27 -5.10 -17.84
N TYR A 75 -10.38 -5.61 -19.07
CA TYR A 75 -11.48 -6.51 -19.46
C TYR A 75 -11.06 -7.98 -19.57
N THR A 76 -9.78 -8.29 -19.36
CA THR A 76 -9.24 -9.66 -19.36
C THR A 76 -8.18 -9.80 -18.26
N CYS A 77 -7.97 -11.02 -17.76
CA CYS A 77 -6.91 -11.30 -16.79
C CYS A 77 -5.51 -10.93 -17.32
N LYS A 78 -5.25 -11.19 -18.61
CA LYS A 78 -3.98 -10.84 -19.26
C LYS A 78 -3.71 -9.34 -19.18
N LYS A 79 -4.71 -8.51 -19.51
CA LYS A 79 -4.59 -7.04 -19.42
C LYS A 79 -4.40 -6.56 -17.99
N LEU A 80 -5.08 -7.16 -17.02
CA LEU A 80 -4.87 -6.85 -15.60
C LEU A 80 -3.41 -7.09 -15.21
N VAL A 81 -2.84 -8.25 -15.56
CA VAL A 81 -1.44 -8.58 -15.24
C VAL A 81 -0.46 -7.63 -15.93
N GLU A 82 -0.69 -7.30 -17.20
CA GLU A 82 0.14 -6.34 -17.95
C GLU A 82 0.11 -4.94 -17.30
N ASP A 83 -1.07 -4.45 -16.93
CA ASP A 83 -1.22 -3.14 -16.31
C ASP A 83 -0.61 -3.10 -14.90
N MET A 84 -0.80 -4.14 -14.08
CA MET A 84 -0.09 -4.26 -12.79
C MET A 84 1.43 -4.27 -12.99
N GLY A 85 1.91 -4.96 -14.02
CA GLY A 85 3.33 -4.99 -14.39
C GLY A 85 3.93 -3.61 -14.67
N LYS A 86 3.18 -2.70 -15.30
CA LYS A 86 3.62 -1.30 -15.54
C LYS A 86 3.89 -0.54 -14.24
N TRP A 87 3.21 -0.89 -13.16
CA TRP A 87 3.42 -0.32 -11.81
C TRP A 87 4.50 -1.05 -11.00
N GLY A 88 5.14 -2.07 -11.58
CA GLY A 88 6.11 -2.94 -10.92
C GLY A 88 5.48 -3.98 -9.98
N LEU A 89 4.15 -4.15 -10.05
CA LEU A 89 3.42 -5.17 -9.29
C LEU A 89 3.53 -6.51 -10.02
N LYS A 90 3.92 -7.55 -9.28
CA LYS A 90 4.05 -8.93 -9.76
C LYS A 90 2.92 -9.79 -9.20
N PRO A 91 2.39 -10.77 -9.95
CA PRO A 91 1.38 -11.68 -9.43
C PRO A 91 1.96 -12.51 -8.28
N ILE A 92 1.11 -12.84 -7.32
CA ILE A 92 1.46 -13.69 -6.17
C ILE A 92 0.29 -14.60 -5.81
N ASP A 93 0.56 -15.70 -5.13
CA ASP A 93 -0.49 -16.53 -4.56
C ASP A 93 -1.09 -15.93 -3.28
N ARG A 94 -2.27 -16.41 -2.92
CA ARG A 94 -3.01 -15.99 -1.71
C ARG A 94 -2.20 -16.21 -0.42
N ARG A 95 -1.47 -17.33 -0.32
CA ARG A 95 -0.74 -17.69 0.90
C ARG A 95 0.37 -16.67 1.16
N ASN A 96 1.11 -16.30 0.14
CA ASN A 96 2.18 -15.32 0.22
C ASN A 96 1.62 -13.89 0.36
N TYR A 97 0.49 -13.57 -0.25
CA TYR A 97 -0.25 -12.33 0.01
C TYR A 97 -0.59 -12.19 1.50
N GLU A 98 -1.23 -13.20 2.10
CA GLU A 98 -1.62 -13.19 3.52
C GLU A 98 -0.40 -13.14 4.45
N ARG A 99 0.70 -13.80 4.09
CA ARG A 99 1.98 -13.72 4.81
C ARG A 99 2.55 -12.31 4.80
N PHE A 100 2.64 -11.68 3.63
CA PHE A 100 3.13 -10.31 3.51
C PHE A 100 2.23 -9.34 4.25
N ARG A 101 0.91 -9.47 4.11
CA ARG A 101 -0.08 -8.68 4.86
C ARG A 101 0.14 -8.77 6.36
N LYS A 102 0.32 -9.97 6.91
CA LYS A 102 0.58 -10.19 8.34
C LYS A 102 1.86 -9.49 8.80
N VAL A 103 2.96 -9.66 8.05
CA VAL A 103 4.25 -9.03 8.38
C VAL A 103 4.15 -7.51 8.30
N ALA A 104 3.52 -6.98 7.25
CA ALA A 104 3.34 -5.54 7.09
C ALA A 104 2.60 -4.92 8.29
N LEU A 105 1.44 -5.49 8.65
CA LEU A 105 0.67 -4.99 9.79
C LEU A 105 1.43 -5.10 11.11
N ALA A 106 2.14 -6.22 11.35
CA ALA A 106 2.96 -6.39 12.54
C ALA A 106 4.05 -5.32 12.63
N LEU A 107 4.77 -5.06 11.53
CA LEU A 107 5.80 -4.03 11.47
C LEU A 107 5.25 -2.64 11.79
N TYR A 108 4.03 -2.31 11.34
CA TYR A 108 3.38 -1.05 11.68
C TYR A 108 3.03 -0.97 13.17
N TYR A 109 2.46 -2.03 13.76
CA TYR A 109 2.11 -2.07 15.18
C TYR A 109 3.32 -1.99 16.11
N GLU A 110 4.49 -2.44 15.68
CA GLU A 110 5.74 -2.33 16.43
C GLU A 110 6.34 -0.92 16.43
N GLN A 111 5.87 -0.01 15.57
CA GLN A 111 6.40 1.36 15.54
C GLN A 111 5.77 2.21 16.65
N SER A 112 6.62 2.87 17.43
CA SER A 112 6.19 3.93 18.35
C SER A 112 5.51 5.04 17.54
N LEU A 113 4.25 5.37 17.88
CA LEU A 113 3.52 6.47 17.25
C LEU A 113 4.23 7.82 17.47
N ILE A 114 4.92 7.96 18.60
CA ILE A 114 5.72 9.13 18.97
C ILE A 114 6.97 8.60 19.69
N ASP A 115 8.16 9.03 19.24
CA ASP A 115 9.41 8.78 19.96
C ASP A 115 9.69 9.88 20.99
N PHE A 116 9.21 9.65 22.22
CA PHE A 116 9.43 10.56 23.34
C PHE A 116 10.88 10.60 23.85
N SER A 117 11.78 9.72 23.40
CA SER A 117 13.20 9.79 23.78
C SER A 117 13.87 11.08 23.28
N SER A 118 13.32 11.67 22.21
CA SER A 118 13.72 12.98 21.69
C SER A 118 13.27 14.16 22.57
N PHE A 119 12.33 13.95 23.49
CA PHE A 119 11.82 15.00 24.35
C PHE A 119 12.77 15.23 25.53
N LYS A 120 13.67 16.21 25.42
CA LYS A 120 14.64 16.56 26.48
C LYS A 120 14.06 17.34 27.67
N GLY A 121 12.74 17.32 27.85
CA GLY A 121 12.02 18.06 28.89
C GLY A 121 11.54 19.44 28.45
N LYS A 122 11.11 20.24 29.42
CA LYS A 122 10.52 21.58 29.19
C LYS A 122 11.53 22.48 28.49
N GLN A 123 11.12 23.12 27.40
CA GLN A 123 11.97 24.04 26.63
C GLN A 123 12.44 25.19 27.55
N THR A 124 13.75 25.29 27.80
CA THR A 124 14.34 26.30 28.70
C THR A 124 14.88 27.53 27.98
N TYR A 125 14.85 27.54 26.64
CA TYR A 125 15.36 28.63 25.82
C TYR A 125 14.23 29.48 25.22
N THR A 126 14.52 30.76 25.00
CA THR A 126 13.58 31.74 24.44
C THR A 126 13.33 31.47 22.96
N ILE A 127 12.06 31.35 22.56
CA ILE A 127 11.66 31.30 21.15
C ILE A 127 11.89 32.69 20.55
N ARG A 128 12.74 32.77 19.51
CA ARG A 128 12.86 33.98 18.70
C ARG A 128 11.81 33.92 17.59
N THR A 129 10.83 34.82 17.65
CA THR A 129 9.90 35.03 16.54
C THR A 129 10.68 35.68 15.40
N ILE A 130 10.84 34.96 14.29
CA ILE A 130 11.30 35.57 13.04
C ILE A 130 10.04 36.16 12.40
N ILE A 131 9.87 37.47 12.55
CA ILE A 131 8.90 38.21 11.74
C ILE A 131 9.54 38.33 10.36
N GLY A 132 8.98 37.65 9.37
CA GLY A 132 9.36 37.85 7.97
C GLY A 132 8.67 39.09 7.43
N ASP A 133 9.42 39.93 6.71
CA ASP A 133 8.89 41.06 5.93
C ASP A 133 7.93 40.58 4.84
#